data_AF-H0GXK5-F1
#
_entry.id   AF-H0GXK5-F1
#
_cell.length_a   1.000
_cell.length_b   1.000
_cell.length_c   1.000
_cell.angle_alpha   90.00
_cell.angle_beta   90.00
_cell.angle_gamma   90.00
#
_symmetry.space_group_name_H-M   'P 1'
#
loop_
_entity.id
_entity.type
_entity.pdbx_description
1 polymer ?
#
loop_
_entity_poly.entity_id
_entity_poly.type
_entity_poly.pdbx_seq_one_letter_code
_entity_poly.pdbx_strand_id
1 'polypeptide(L)'
;MHRINDRFSIIDGWLIDPKKKALVNPKEVDAPQNFIYKHHLIDWDEVYDEEFNIYCEDDETLFEVVETDEYWFQIDPITGAILKVSRVDLGDFTCLRCHKLSVGSKKTLYIHCHPYEKTHQGLAR
;
A
#
# COMPACT_ATOMS: atom_id res chain seq x y z
N MET A 1 1.43 9.04 12.74
CA MET A 1 0.74 7.94 13.48
C MET A 1 -0.11 8.47 14.63
N HIS A 2 -1.39 8.10 14.68
CA HIS A 2 -2.35 8.44 15.73
C HIS A 2 -2.88 7.16 16.40
N ARG A 3 -2.61 6.98 17.71
CA ARG A 3 -3.10 5.81 18.46
C ARG A 3 -4.58 5.96 18.81
N ILE A 4 -5.38 4.95 18.48
CA ILE A 4 -6.82 4.90 18.80
C ILE A 4 -7.08 4.19 20.11
N ASN A 5 -6.45 3.02 20.29
CA ASN A 5 -6.55 2.23 21.52
C ASN A 5 -5.31 1.33 21.66
N ASP A 6 -5.37 0.30 22.51
CA ASP A 6 -4.24 -0.62 22.76
C ASP A 6 -3.91 -1.55 21.59
N ARG A 7 -4.79 -1.61 20.59
CA ARG A 7 -4.66 -2.49 19.44
C ARG A 7 -4.51 -1.74 18.13
N PHE A 8 -5.23 -0.63 17.96
CA PHE A 8 -5.32 0.05 16.67
C PHE A 8 -4.69 1.43 16.69
N SER A 9 -4.08 1.78 15.55
CA SER A 9 -3.54 3.11 15.24
C SER A 9 -3.90 3.49 13.81
N ILE A 10 -3.73 4.77 13.48
CA ILE A 10 -4.00 5.31 12.14
C ILE A 10 -2.75 6.02 11.62
N ILE A 11 -2.40 5.77 10.36
CA ILE A 11 -1.38 6.54 9.61
C ILE A 11 -2.03 6.85 8.25
N ASP A 12 -2.13 8.13 7.90
CA ASP A 12 -2.64 8.61 6.61
C ASP A 12 -3.95 7.97 6.13
N GLY A 13 -4.90 7.82 7.05
CA GLY A 13 -6.21 7.21 6.75
C GLY A 13 -6.20 5.68 6.76
N TRP A 14 -5.05 5.02 6.88
CA TRP A 14 -4.99 3.58 7.08
C TRP A 14 -5.18 3.19 8.54
N LEU A 15 -6.11 2.28 8.81
CA LEU A 15 -6.23 1.61 10.09
C LEU A 15 -5.22 0.47 10.19
N ILE A 16 -4.46 0.42 11.29
CA ILE A 16 -3.32 -0.48 11.47
C ILE A 16 -3.49 -1.25 12.78
N ASP A 17 -3.15 -2.54 12.77
CA ASP A 17 -2.87 -3.36 13.96
C ASP A 17 -1.34 -3.52 14.10
N PRO A 18 -0.64 -2.68 14.88
CA PRO A 18 0.82 -2.70 14.94
C PRO A 18 1.39 -3.99 15.54
N LYS A 19 0.60 -4.72 16.33
CA LYS A 19 1.02 -6.03 16.87
C LYS A 19 1.08 -7.09 15.79
N LYS A 20 0.14 -7.02 14.84
CA LYS A 20 0.11 -7.88 13.65
C LYS A 20 0.97 -7.35 12.50
N LYS A 21 1.46 -6.12 12.60
CA LYS A 21 2.16 -5.40 11.52
C LYS A 21 1.35 -5.41 10.22
N ALA A 22 0.06 -5.13 10.31
CA ALA A 22 -0.84 -5.22 9.17
C ALA A 22 -1.85 -4.07 9.14
N LEU A 23 -2.24 -3.68 7.93
CA LEU A 23 -3.41 -2.85 7.73
C LEU A 23 -4.68 -3.65 7.98
N VAL A 24 -5.72 -2.96 8.41
CA VAL A 24 -7.00 -3.55 8.80
C VAL A 24 -8.09 -2.84 8.03
N ASN A 25 -8.91 -3.60 7.33
CA ASN A 25 -10.08 -3.04 6.66
C ASN A 25 -11.09 -2.59 7.74
N PRO A 26 -11.47 -1.30 7.78
CA PRO A 26 -12.45 -0.82 8.76
C PRO A 26 -13.79 -1.57 8.69
N LYS A 27 -14.17 -2.06 7.49
CA LYS A 27 -15.38 -2.86 7.27
C LYS A 27 -15.28 -4.28 7.85
N GLU A 28 -14.09 -4.83 8.02
CA GLU A 28 -13.88 -6.19 8.58
C GLU A 28 -13.87 -6.22 10.11
N VAL A 29 -13.67 -5.07 10.75
CA VAL A 29 -13.69 -4.93 12.21
C VAL A 29 -14.95 -4.22 12.71
N ASP A 30 -15.98 -4.13 11.87
CA ASP A 30 -17.25 -3.46 12.14
C ASP A 30 -17.07 -2.04 12.71
N ALA A 31 -16.10 -1.29 12.17
CA ALA A 31 -15.86 0.08 12.61
C ALA A 31 -17.10 0.95 12.37
N PRO A 32 -17.60 1.69 13.38
CA PRO A 32 -18.76 2.56 13.20
C PRO A 32 -18.56 3.58 12.09
N GLN A 33 -19.60 3.86 11.29
CA GLN A 33 -19.47 4.77 10.15
C GLN A 33 -19.00 6.18 10.55
N ASN A 34 -19.43 6.68 11.71
CA ASN A 34 -18.96 7.95 12.26
C ASN A 34 -17.47 7.92 12.62
N PHE A 35 -16.92 6.77 13.01
CA PHE A 35 -15.49 6.59 13.24
C PHE A 35 -14.70 6.64 11.93
N ILE A 36 -15.18 5.93 10.90
CA ILE A 36 -14.61 5.96 9.55
C ILE A 36 -14.54 7.40 9.03
N TYR A 37 -15.67 8.14 9.08
CA TYR A 37 -15.70 9.52 8.63
C TYR A 37 -14.83 10.46 9.47
N LYS A 38 -14.88 10.34 10.80
CA LYS A 38 -14.13 11.22 11.71
C LYS A 38 -12.62 11.12 11.48
N HIS A 39 -12.13 9.93 11.15
CA HIS A 39 -10.71 9.68 10.96
C HIS A 39 -10.29 9.63 9.49
N HIS A 40 -11.21 9.93 8.57
CA HIS A 40 -10.97 9.88 7.12
C HIS A 40 -10.33 8.55 6.70
N LEU A 41 -10.87 7.44 7.21
CA LEU A 41 -10.31 6.12 6.91
C LEU A 41 -10.52 5.78 5.43
N ILE A 42 -9.47 5.22 4.83
CA ILE A 42 -9.48 4.83 3.42
C ILE A 42 -10.45 3.67 3.20
N ASP A 43 -11.33 3.83 2.20
CA ASP A 43 -12.15 2.73 1.71
C ASP A 43 -11.34 1.88 0.73
N TRP A 44 -11.10 0.63 1.10
CA TRP A 44 -10.33 -0.32 0.30
C TRP A 44 -10.97 -0.60 -1.07
N ASP A 45 -12.30 -0.47 -1.18
CA ASP A 45 -13.00 -0.63 -2.45
C ASP A 45 -12.80 0.56 -3.39
N GLU A 46 -12.51 1.76 -2.86
CA GLU A 46 -12.26 2.97 -3.66
C GLU A 46 -10.82 3.02 -4.19
N VAL A 47 -9.86 2.50 -3.43
CA VAL A 47 -8.44 2.45 -3.84
C VAL A 47 -8.09 1.22 -4.67
N TYR A 48 -8.95 0.20 -4.69
CA TYR A 48 -8.71 -1.00 -5.48
C TYR A 48 -8.99 -0.74 -6.96
N ASP A 49 -7.94 -0.86 -7.77
CA ASP A 49 -8.03 -0.91 -9.22
C ASP A 49 -7.70 -2.34 -9.71
N GLU A 50 -8.54 -2.91 -10.57
CA GLU A 50 -8.35 -4.29 -11.07
C GLU A 50 -7.23 -4.40 -12.11
N GLU A 51 -6.97 -3.34 -12.87
CA GLU A 51 -5.92 -3.26 -13.90
C GLU A 51 -4.54 -3.14 -13.26
N PHE A 52 -4.41 -2.24 -12.29
CA PHE A 52 -3.13 -1.94 -11.65
C PHE A 52 -2.87 -2.77 -10.41
N ASN A 53 -3.90 -2.97 -9.58
CA ASN A 53 -3.88 -3.67 -8.28
C ASN A 53 -2.69 -3.33 -7.37
N ILE A 54 -2.14 -2.13 -7.56
CA ILE A 54 -1.05 -1.52 -6.82
C ILE A 54 -1.47 -0.10 -6.44
N TYR A 55 -1.15 0.31 -5.23
CA TYR A 55 -1.43 1.63 -4.69
C TYR A 55 -0.16 2.23 -4.10
N CYS A 56 0.00 3.53 -4.28
CA CYS A 56 1.20 4.26 -3.93
C CYS A 56 0.92 5.23 -2.79
N GLU A 57 1.71 5.14 -1.73
CA GLU A 57 1.70 6.06 -0.58
C GLU A 57 2.98 6.90 -0.54
N ASP A 58 2.89 8.16 -0.14
CA ASP A 58 4.07 9.03 -0.07
C ASP A 58 4.82 8.95 1.27
N ASP A 59 4.15 8.55 2.35
CA ASP A 59 4.75 8.51 3.69
C ASP A 59 5.39 7.14 4.00
N GLU A 60 6.72 7.14 4.19
CA GLU A 60 7.51 5.96 4.57
C GLU A 60 7.09 5.40 5.95
N THR A 61 6.49 6.21 6.84
CA THR A 61 6.11 5.85 8.21
C THR A 61 5.17 4.64 8.25
N LEU A 62 4.30 4.50 7.25
CA LEU A 62 3.40 3.35 7.14
C LEU A 62 4.18 2.04 7.06
N PHE A 63 5.25 2.04 6.27
CA PHE A 63 6.08 0.86 5.95
C PHE A 63 7.08 0.51 7.04
N GLU A 64 7.29 1.40 8.03
CA GLU A 64 8.05 1.08 9.24
C GLU A 64 7.26 0.19 10.21
N VAL A 65 5.92 0.25 10.15
CA VAL A 65 5.04 -0.44 11.11
C VAL A 65 4.32 -1.65 10.55
N VAL A 66 4.20 -1.76 9.22
CA VAL A 66 3.62 -2.95 8.56
C VAL A 66 4.69 -3.88 8.02
N GLU A 67 4.34 -5.16 7.90
CA GLU A 67 5.18 -6.15 7.26
C GLU A 67 5.17 -5.95 5.74
N THR A 68 6.31 -6.10 5.11
CA THR A 68 6.47 -5.82 3.68
C THR A 68 7.37 -6.87 3.07
N ASP A 69 7.07 -7.29 1.85
CA ASP A 69 7.90 -8.20 1.07
C ASP A 69 8.22 -7.59 -0.30
N GLU A 70 9.20 -8.17 -0.98
CA GLU A 70 9.56 -7.81 -2.34
C GLU A 70 8.63 -8.48 -3.35
N TYR A 71 8.05 -7.68 -4.24
CA TYR A 71 7.20 -8.13 -5.33
C TYR A 71 7.70 -7.53 -6.66
N TRP A 72 7.61 -8.33 -7.70
CA TRP A 72 7.98 -7.91 -9.06
C TRP A 72 6.74 -7.43 -9.79
N PHE A 73 6.89 -6.33 -10.52
CA PHE A 73 5.83 -5.71 -11.34
C PHE A 73 6.37 -5.40 -12.73
N GLN A 74 5.47 -5.38 -13.71
CA GLN A 74 5.82 -4.97 -15.06
C GLN A 74 5.73 -3.46 -15.17
N ILE A 75 6.60 -2.83 -15.96
CA ILE A 75 6.51 -1.41 -16.28
C ILE A 75 5.88 -1.28 -17.67
N ASP A 76 4.85 -0.45 -17.79
CA ASP A 76 4.34 -0.01 -19.08
C ASP A 76 5.45 0.76 -19.82
N PRO A 77 5.95 0.29 -20.96
CA PRO A 77 7.07 0.92 -21.66
C PRO A 77 6.70 2.29 -22.28
N ILE A 78 5.41 2.61 -22.41
CA ILE A 78 4.91 3.87 -22.98
C ILE A 78 4.70 4.90 -21.87
N THR A 79 4.02 4.51 -20.79
CA THR A 79 3.59 5.45 -19.74
C THR A 79 4.52 5.45 -18.52
N GLY A 80 5.33 4.41 -18.34
CA GLY A 80 6.11 4.17 -17.12
C GLY A 80 5.27 3.70 -15.94
N ALA A 81 3.97 3.45 -16.13
CA ALA A 81 3.08 2.98 -15.07
C ALA A 81 3.46 1.57 -14.60
N ILE A 82 3.27 1.30 -13.31
CA ILE A 82 3.53 0.00 -12.72
C ILE A 82 2.27 -0.86 -12.88
N LEU A 83 2.39 -1.95 -13.61
CA LEU A 83 1.32 -2.88 -13.94
C LEU A 83 1.45 -4.18 -13.16
N LYS A 84 0.30 -4.81 -12.92
CA LYS A 84 0.24 -6.20 -12.47
C LYS A 84 1.03 -7.10 -13.42
N VAL A 85 1.80 -8.04 -12.88
CA VAL A 85 2.50 -9.06 -13.69
C VAL A 85 1.48 -9.85 -14.49
N SER A 86 1.38 -9.56 -15.79
CA SER A 86 0.80 -10.49 -16.75
C SER A 86 1.88 -11.49 -17.15
N ARG A 87 1.55 -12.79 -17.22
CA ARG A 87 2.51 -13.84 -17.57
C ARG A 87 3.00 -13.79 -19.03
N VAL A 88 2.61 -12.77 -19.80
CA VAL A 88 2.54 -12.89 -21.27
C VAL A 88 3.55 -12.03 -22.01
N ASP A 89 4.20 -11.01 -21.44
CA ASP A 89 5.12 -10.15 -22.21
C ASP A 89 6.46 -9.81 -21.54
N LEU A 90 7.48 -9.73 -22.40
CA LEU A 90 8.90 -9.42 -22.14
C LEU A 90 9.12 -7.91 -21.91
N GLY A 91 8.35 -7.30 -21.01
CA GLY A 91 8.55 -5.91 -20.61
C GLY A 91 9.70 -5.73 -19.61
N ASP A 92 10.06 -4.48 -19.33
CA ASP A 92 10.91 -4.16 -18.19
C ASP A 92 10.17 -4.47 -16.87
N PHE A 93 10.91 -4.94 -15.88
CA PHE A 93 10.38 -5.27 -14.56
C PHE A 93 11.01 -4.39 -13.49
N THR A 94 10.23 -4.04 -12.48
CA THR A 94 10.72 -3.42 -11.25
C THR A 94 10.40 -4.30 -10.05
N CYS A 95 11.30 -4.28 -9.07
CA CYS A 95 11.09 -4.91 -7.78
C CYS A 95 10.74 -3.83 -6.76
N LEU A 96 9.57 -3.95 -6.14
CA LEU A 96 9.10 -3.02 -5.11
C LEU A 96 8.88 -3.75 -3.80
N ARG A 97 9.19 -3.05 -2.71
CA ARG A 97 8.86 -3.48 -1.35
C ARG A 97 7.44 -3.03 -1.03
N CYS A 98 6.52 -3.99 -0.89
CA CYS A 98 5.10 -3.72 -0.72
C CYS A 98 4.52 -4.41 0.52
N HIS A 99 3.49 -3.79 1.11
CA HIS A 99 2.54 -4.47 1.98
C HIS A 99 1.41 -5.08 1.13
N LYS A 100 1.08 -6.34 1.37
CA LYS A 100 0.05 -7.06 0.60
C LYS A 100 -1.26 -7.10 1.36
N LEU A 101 -2.34 -6.63 0.73
CA LEU A 101 -3.70 -6.67 1.26
C LEU A 101 -4.59 -7.67 0.52
N SER A 102 -5.53 -8.24 1.26
CA SER A 102 -6.65 -9.00 0.70
C SER A 102 -7.90 -8.11 0.69
N VAL A 103 -8.36 -7.70 -0.49
CA VAL A 103 -9.60 -6.92 -0.64
C VAL A 103 -10.74 -7.91 -0.90
N GLY A 104 -11.43 -8.32 0.16
CA GLY A 104 -12.41 -9.40 0.07
C GLY A 104 -11.77 -10.77 -0.22
N SER A 105 -12.53 -11.68 -0.84
CA SER A 105 -12.12 -13.10 -0.91
C SER A 105 -11.13 -13.47 -2.02
N LYS A 106 -10.96 -12.61 -3.04
CA LYS A 106 -10.15 -12.96 -4.23
C LYS A 106 -9.29 -11.83 -4.78
N LYS A 107 -9.43 -10.60 -4.27
CA LYS A 107 -8.67 -9.46 -4.79
C LYS A 107 -7.47 -9.19 -3.90
N THR A 108 -6.38 -8.76 -4.51
CA THR A 108 -5.15 -8.41 -3.82
C THR A 108 -4.71 -7.02 -4.25
N LEU A 109 -4.45 -6.17 -3.27
CA LEU A 109 -3.87 -4.84 -3.47
C LEU A 109 -2.46 -4.84 -2.88
N TYR A 110 -1.48 -4.33 -3.63
CA TYR A 110 -0.13 -4.11 -3.15
C TYR A 110 0.06 -2.64 -2.85
N ILE A 111 0.41 -2.29 -1.62
CA ILE A 111 0.69 -0.90 -1.24
C ILE A 111 2.20 -0.74 -1.14
N HIS A 112 2.76 0.27 -1.80
CA HIS A 112 4.18 0.58 -1.74
C HIS A 112 4.40 2.08 -1.50
N CYS A 113 5.58 2.42 -1.00
CA CYS A 113 5.99 3.81 -0.90
C CYS A 113 6.34 4.34 -2.28
N HIS A 114 5.96 5.58 -2.59
CA HIS A 114 6.27 6.22 -3.87
C HIS A 114 7.77 6.14 -4.10
N PRO A 115 8.22 5.61 -5.25
CA PRO A 115 9.64 5.44 -5.53
C PRO A 115 10.31 6.77 -5.88
N TYR A 116 9.84 7.92 -5.35
CA TYR A 116 10.49 9.20 -5.62
C TYR A 116 11.94 9.07 -5.18
N GLU A 117 12.80 9.08 -6.20
CA GLU A 117 14.22 8.82 -6.07
C GLU A 117 14.78 9.68 -4.93
N LYS A 118 15.21 9.05 -3.84
CA LYS A 118 16.41 9.53 -3.16
C LYS A 118 17.59 9.23 -4.09
N THR A 119 17.60 9.85 -5.27
CA THR A 119 18.85 10.09 -5.99
C THR A 119 19.64 10.96 -5.03
N HIS A 120 20.54 10.33 -4.28
CA HIS A 120 21.59 11.02 -3.57
C HIS A 120 22.35 11.85 -4.62
N GLN A 121 21.98 13.12 -4.76
CA GLN A 121 22.94 14.14 -5.09
C GLN A 121 23.95 14.16 -3.93
N GLY A 122 25.08 13.48 -4.13
CA GLY A 122 26.24 13.45 -3.24
C GLY A 122 26.77 12.02 -3.11
N LEU A 123 27.99 11.66 -3.49
CA LEU A 123 29.20 12.42 -3.76
C LEU A 123 30.06 11.58 -4.71
N ALA A 124 30.34 12.08 -5.91
CA ALA A 124 31.59 11.70 -6.57
C ALA A 124 32.71 12.40 -5.78
N ARG A 125 33.52 11.59 -5.08
CA ARG A 125 34.84 11.99 -4.59
C ARG A 125 35.82 12.03 -5.76
#